data_AF-X0TL56-F1
#
_entry.id   AF-X0TL56-F1
#
_cell.length_a   1.000
_cell.length_b   1.000
_cell.length_c   1.000
_cell.angle_alpha   90.00
_cell.angle_beta   90.00
_cell.angle_gamma   90.00
#
_symmetry.space_group_name_H-M   'P 1'
#
loop_
_entity.id
_entity.type
_entity.pdbx_description
1 polymer ?
#
loop_
_entity_poly.entity_id
_entity_poly.type
_entity_poly.pdbx_seq_one_letter_code
_entity_poly.pdbx_strand_id
1 'polypeptide(L)'
;MTIKYRAHLKLTMEDTEKTLIFVYNADSGLLNALNDGILKIVSPSTYQCRLCSLTFGVVQMKPRWKQFTENLDVPAEFLHRDEFNDRY
;
A
#
# COMPACT_ATOMS: atom_id res chain seq x y z
N MET A 1 12.34 -50.66 -8.78
CA MET A 1 11.00 -50.50 -8.18
C MET A 1 11.10 -49.42 -7.12
N THR A 2 10.90 -48.15 -7.52
CA THR A 2 9.66 -47.37 -7.31
C THR A 2 9.49 -46.95 -5.84
N ILE A 3 9.40 -45.68 -5.43
CA ILE A 3 9.05 -44.43 -6.12
C ILE A 3 9.53 -43.26 -5.24
N LYS A 4 10.22 -42.26 -5.83
CA LYS A 4 10.32 -40.90 -5.30
C LYS A 4 8.99 -40.21 -5.56
N TYR A 5 8.27 -39.75 -4.53
CA TYR A 5 7.44 -38.54 -4.64
C TYR A 5 7.49 -37.75 -3.34
N ARG A 6 8.45 -36.82 -3.30
CA ARG A 6 8.23 -35.49 -2.73
C ARG A 6 6.95 -34.93 -3.36
N ALA A 7 6.08 -34.36 -2.51
CA ALA A 7 4.97 -33.44 -2.79
C ALA A 7 3.64 -33.91 -2.16
N HIS A 8 3.56 -33.82 -0.83
CA HIS A 8 2.32 -33.50 -0.14
C HIS A 8 2.64 -32.16 0.52
N LEU A 9 2.10 -31.00 0.14
CA LEU A 9 0.72 -30.68 -0.14
C LEU A 9 0.73 -29.37 -0.96
N LYS A 10 0.45 -29.42 -2.26
CA LYS A 10 0.03 -28.22 -2.99
C LYS A 10 -1.34 -27.90 -2.44
N LEU A 11 -1.44 -26.90 -1.57
CA LEU A 11 -2.71 -26.26 -1.28
C LEU A 11 -3.25 -25.75 -2.61
N THR A 12 -4.23 -26.47 -3.14
CA THR A 12 -5.15 -25.98 -4.14
C THR A 12 -5.90 -24.83 -3.49
N MET A 13 -5.43 -23.60 -3.70
CA MET A 13 -6.26 -22.42 -3.51
C MET A 13 -6.53 -21.88 -4.90
N GLU A 14 -7.71 -22.22 -5.40
CA GLU A 14 -8.46 -21.34 -6.28
C GLU A 14 -8.86 -20.12 -5.42
N ASP A 15 -7.87 -19.36 -4.94
CA ASP A 15 -8.12 -18.05 -4.38
C ASP A 15 -8.34 -17.18 -5.62
N THR A 16 -9.55 -16.66 -5.79
CA THR A 16 -9.73 -15.40 -6.53
C THR A 16 -8.54 -14.53 -6.16
N GLU A 17 -7.69 -14.11 -7.12
CA GLU A 17 -6.50 -13.30 -6.83
C GLU A 17 -6.92 -12.08 -6.00
N LYS A 18 -6.86 -12.20 -4.67
CA LYS A 18 -7.33 -11.19 -3.72
C LYS A 18 -6.18 -10.20 -3.57
N THR A 19 -6.41 -8.98 -4.01
CA THR A 19 -5.48 -7.87 -3.79
C THR A 19 -5.86 -7.14 -2.52
N LEU A 20 -4.89 -6.88 -1.64
CA LEU A 20 -5.05 -5.99 -0.50
C LEU A 20 -4.80 -4.55 -0.94
N ILE A 21 -5.84 -3.72 -0.88
CA ILE A 21 -5.75 -2.31 -1.26
C ILE A 21 -5.62 -1.45 0.00
N PHE A 22 -4.48 -0.78 0.14
CA PHE A 22 -4.23 0.23 1.16
C PHE A 22 -4.70 1.59 0.65
N VAL A 23 -5.79 2.10 1.22
CA VAL A 23 -6.33 3.43 0.89
C VAL A 23 -5.85 4.47 1.89
N TYR A 24 -5.03 5.40 1.43
CA TYR A 24 -4.57 6.55 2.19
C TYR A 24 -5.65 7.64 2.16
N ASN A 25 -6.09 8.11 3.34
CA ASN A 25 -7.03 9.22 3.45
C ASN A 25 -6.35 10.58 3.18
N ALA A 26 -5.84 10.72 1.96
CA ALA A 26 -5.29 11.93 1.36
C ALA A 26 -5.64 11.88 -0.13
N ASP A 27 -5.64 13.03 -0.81
CA ASP A 27 -5.84 13.09 -2.26
C ASP A 27 -4.49 13.26 -2.97
N SER A 28 -4.34 12.61 -4.13
CA SER A 28 -3.10 12.60 -4.93
C SER A 28 -2.64 14.01 -5.35
N GLY A 29 -3.58 14.91 -5.63
CA GLY A 29 -3.29 16.30 -6.01
C GLY A 29 -2.64 17.14 -4.91
N LEU A 30 -2.86 16.82 -3.63
CA LEU A 30 -2.25 17.53 -2.51
C LEU A 30 -0.75 17.18 -2.36
N LEU A 31 -0.33 15.99 -2.81
CA LEU A 31 1.08 15.59 -2.81
C LEU A 31 1.86 16.16 -4.01
N ASN A 32 1.23 16.32 -5.18
CA ASN A 32 1.87 16.97 -6.33
C ASN A 32 2.21 18.44 -6.02
N ALA A 33 1.38 19.12 -5.24
CA ALA A 33 1.66 20.47 -4.72
C ALA A 33 2.85 20.52 -3.73
N LEU A 34 3.35 19.38 -3.22
CA LEU A 34 4.54 19.33 -2.37
C LEU A 34 5.86 19.41 -3.16
N ASN A 35 5.86 19.05 -4.45
CA ASN A 35 7.08 19.01 -5.26
C ASN A 35 7.56 20.40 -5.70
N ASP A 36 6.67 21.39 -5.78
CA ASP A 36 7.01 22.74 -6.28
C ASP A 36 7.54 23.70 -5.21
N GLY A 37 7.88 23.18 -4.03
CA GLY A 37 8.43 23.98 -2.95
C GLY A 37 7.34 24.77 -2.23
N ILE A 38 7.62 25.10 -0.97
CA ILE A 38 6.68 25.63 0.03
C ILE A 38 5.99 24.50 0.81
N LEU A 39 6.78 23.85 1.68
CA LEU A 39 6.25 23.50 3.00
C LEU A 39 5.71 24.78 3.65
N LYS A 40 4.40 25.07 3.54
CA LYS A 40 3.63 25.88 4.52
C LYS A 40 2.24 26.32 4.03
N ILE A 41 1.26 26.21 4.93
CA ILE A 41 0.17 27.20 5.18
C ILE A 41 -1.23 26.97 4.58
N VAL A 42 -1.55 25.89 3.88
CA VAL A 42 -2.98 25.60 3.58
C VAL A 42 -3.44 24.30 4.20
N SER A 43 -3.87 24.44 5.45
CA SER A 43 -4.65 23.50 6.25
C SER A 43 -3.96 22.22 6.75
N PRO A 44 -3.47 22.21 8.01
CA PRO A 44 -3.27 20.96 8.75
C PRO A 44 -4.60 20.26 9.10
N SER A 45 -5.73 20.75 8.60
CA SER A 45 -7.09 20.29 8.93
C SER A 45 -7.84 19.61 7.78
N THR A 46 -7.29 19.49 6.57
CA THR A 46 -7.82 18.56 5.57
C THR A 46 -7.14 17.20 5.74
N TYR A 47 -7.54 16.52 6.82
CA TYR A 47 -7.18 15.16 7.24
C TYR A 47 -5.68 14.87 7.33
N GLN A 48 -5.13 14.96 8.54
CA GLN A 48 -3.87 14.27 8.84
C GLN A 48 -4.05 12.77 8.55
N CYS A 49 -3.52 12.33 7.41
CA CYS A 49 -3.49 10.94 7.03
C CYS A 49 -2.58 10.18 8.01
N ARG A 50 -3.16 9.68 9.11
CA ARG A 50 -2.43 8.95 10.15
C ARG A 50 -1.71 7.73 9.57
N LEU A 51 -2.31 7.08 8.57
CA LEU A 51 -1.68 5.98 7.85
C LEU A 51 -0.41 6.46 7.13
N CYS A 52 -0.46 7.60 6.45
CA CYS A 52 0.71 8.20 5.80
C CYS A 52 1.83 8.50 6.80
N SER A 53 1.52 9.10 7.96
CA SER A 53 2.51 9.36 9.02
C SER A 53 3.08 8.08 9.65
N LEU A 54 2.28 7.02 9.68
CA LEU A 54 2.70 5.71 10.17
C LEU A 54 3.65 5.02 9.19
N THR A 55 3.36 5.09 7.89
CA THR A 55 4.03 4.30 6.83
C THR A 55 5.14 5.05 6.08
N PHE A 56 5.13 6.39 6.06
CA PHE A 56 6.15 7.23 5.42
C PHE A 56 6.94 8.08 6.43
N GLY A 57 8.21 8.34 6.11
CA GLY A 57 9.04 9.37 6.73
C GLY A 57 8.89 10.71 6.00
N VAL A 58 9.93 11.54 6.01
CA VAL A 58 9.89 12.88 5.37
C VAL A 58 9.83 12.81 3.84
N VAL A 59 10.43 11.77 3.25
CA VAL A 59 10.61 11.68 1.78
C VAL A 59 10.19 10.32 1.22
N GLN A 60 10.20 9.26 2.04
CA GLN A 60 10.03 7.89 1.55
C GLN A 60 9.33 6.97 2.55
N MET A 61 8.82 5.85 2.03
CA MET A 61 8.23 4.78 2.82
C MET A 61 9.23 4.23 3.84
N LYS A 62 8.79 3.97 5.07
CA LYS A 62 9.64 3.43 6.12
C LYS A 62 10.06 2.00 5.75
N PRO A 63 11.35 1.63 5.90
CA PRO A 63 11.84 0.30 5.50
C PRO A 63 11.08 -0.86 6.13
N ARG A 64 10.69 -0.73 7.41
CA ARG A 64 9.90 -1.76 8.12
C ARG A 64 8.51 -1.95 7.50
N TRP A 65 7.88 -0.87 7.03
CA TRP A 65 6.57 -0.95 6.38
C TRP A 65 6.71 -1.59 5.00
N LYS A 66 7.71 -1.17 4.21
CA LYS A 66 8.02 -1.77 2.91
C LYS A 66 8.27 -3.28 3.03
N GLN A 67 9.10 -3.69 3.98
CA GLN A 67 9.35 -5.11 4.25
C GLN A 67 8.07 -5.85 4.66
N PHE A 68 7.22 -5.25 5.50
CA PHE A 68 5.94 -5.86 5.86
C PHE A 68 5.07 -6.10 4.63
N THR A 69 4.95 -5.13 3.74
CA THR A 69 4.10 -5.24 2.54
C THR A 69 4.66 -6.18 1.49
N GLU A 70 5.99 -6.31 1.38
CA GLU A 70 6.66 -7.26 0.49
C GLU A 70 6.55 -8.73 0.97
N ASN A 71 6.28 -8.95 2.26
CA ASN A 71 6.14 -10.28 2.86
C ASN A 71 4.68 -10.73 3.01
N LEU A 72 3.72 -10.02 2.41
CA LEU A 72 2.32 -10.45 2.40
C LEU A 72 2.14 -11.61 1.41
N ASP A 73 1.31 -12.59 1.77
CA ASP A 73 0.93 -13.71 0.89
C ASP A 73 0.01 -13.27 -0.28
N VAL A 74 -0.39 -12.00 -0.29
CA VAL A 74 -1.29 -11.40 -1.28
C VAL A 74 -0.65 -10.15 -1.90
N PRO A 75 -0.95 -9.83 -3.17
CA PRO A 75 -0.56 -8.57 -3.77
C PRO A 75 -1.07 -7.38 -2.95
N ALA A 76 -0.21 -6.40 -2.74
CA ALA A 76 -0.55 -5.15 -2.07
C ALA A 76 -0.58 -4.01 -3.09
N GLU A 77 -1.67 -3.26 -3.12
CA GLU A 77 -1.81 -2.03 -3.88
C GLU A 77 -1.99 -0.84 -2.93
N PHE A 78 -1.50 0.32 -3.34
CA PHE A 78 -1.54 1.56 -2.56
C PHE A 78 -2.24 2.64 -3.38
N LEU A 79 -3.34 3.17 -2.85
CA LEU A 79 -4.13 4.24 -3.48
C LEU A 79 -4.38 5.36 -2.50
N HIS A 80 -4.48 6.58 -3.02
CA HIS A 80 -5.11 7.72 -2.36
C HIS A 80 -6.63 7.60 -2.43
N ARG A 81 -7.34 8.41 -1.64
CA ARG A 81 -8.79 8.37 -1.55
C ARG A 81 -9.46 8.68 -2.89
N ASP A 82 -8.97 9.71 -3.58
CA ASP A 82 -9.42 10.10 -4.92
C ASP A 82 -9.13 8.99 -5.94
N GLU A 83 -7.91 8.43 -5.94
CA GLU A 83 -7.52 7.32 -6.82
C GLU A 83 -8.37 6.06 -6.60
N PHE A 84 -8.79 5.80 -5.37
CA PHE A 84 -9.70 4.70 -5.05
C PHE A 84 -11.10 4.94 -5.61
N ASN A 85 -11.68 6.12 -5.36
CA ASN A 85 -13.00 6.50 -5.85
C ASN A 85 -13.08 6.57 -7.38
N ASP A 86 -11.99 6.93 -8.05
CA ASP A 86 -11.93 6.97 -9.51
C ASP A 86 -11.89 5.57 -10.13
N ARG A 87 -11.37 4.57 -9.39
CA ARG A 87 -11.18 3.20 -9.88
C ARG A 87 -12.33 2.25 -9.53
N TYR A 88 -12.98 2.45 -8.37
CA TYR A 88 -13.99 1.55 -7.80
C TYR A 88 -15.26 2.31 -7.40
#